data_AF-A0A949ZWS4-F1
#
_entry.id   AF-A0A949ZWS4-F1
#
_cell.length_a   1.000
_cell.length_b   1.000
_cell.length_c   1.000
_cell.angle_alpha   90.00
_cell.angle_beta   90.00
_cell.angle_gamma   90.00
#
_symmetry.space_group_name_H-M   'P 1'
#
loop_
_entity.id
_entity.type
_entity.pdbx_description
1 polymer ?
#
loop_
_entity_poly.entity_id
_entity_poly.type
_entity_poly.pdbx_seq_one_letter_code
_entity_poly.pdbx_strand_id
1 'polypeptide(L)'
;WRVREEVWPLARNADELHDALLGLAFLTGSEIEAQAEWKALFDELARALRATALNVGPTGIVVCAERLPEFEAVYPDAGAAAAPRIEAPEEVRKAWDRGDALVEIVRDRLQGLGPVHSSQLAASLGLPEASIDAALIALETEGSVMRGSFTPAGSGVGVGEAPAGAATSVEWCERRLLARIHRYTVSRLRAEIEPVEARDMLRFLFEWQRAAPESRVEGPDAVAAIVAQLEGFEAPAAAWETEILPARVNEYDPAWLDELSRAGRVVWTRISPLHASGERAPSPVRTTPIALASRRNLPVWSALARDELSERTAQPGSRAQRVIEFLSTHGASFFDEIVEGTGLLRTQVEEALGELVAQGLVNSDGFGGLRALLVPSERRRNLDGGAERGRRMRRTALFGIEDAGRWALARRQAAAVTGGNAQAVASAADRQGGTVDDPNVVEHVARTLLRRYGVVFWRIVAREADWLPPWRSLLKCLRRLEARGEIRGGRFVAGVTGEQFALPEAIGLLRDARRRERSGALIGVSGADPLNLVGVITPGPRLPALTGNRVLYRDGVPIALLVAGEARFLEPLDPEAQWSARAALVRRQVPATLRFLS
;
A
#
# COMPACT_ATOMS: atom_id res chain seq x y z
N TRP A 1 -6.05 -17.52 -24.37
CA TRP A 1 -5.39 -18.33 -25.41
C TRP A 1 -4.35 -19.25 -24.79
N ARG A 2 -3.16 -18.79 -24.41
CA ARG A 2 -2.12 -19.66 -23.79
C ARG A 2 -2.57 -20.61 -22.67
N VAL A 3 -3.40 -20.15 -21.73
CA VAL A 3 -3.90 -21.03 -20.63
C VAL A 3 -4.84 -22.13 -21.14
N ARG A 4 -5.64 -21.86 -22.17
CA ARG A 4 -6.54 -22.87 -22.77
C ARG A 4 -5.69 -23.98 -23.40
N GLU A 5 -4.68 -23.61 -24.17
CA GLU A 5 -3.76 -24.57 -24.80
C GLU A 5 -2.98 -25.41 -23.78
N GLU A 6 -2.54 -24.80 -22.67
CA GLU A 6 -1.75 -25.49 -21.64
C GLU A 6 -2.58 -26.39 -20.71
N VAL A 7 -3.91 -26.28 -20.71
CA VAL A 7 -4.79 -27.09 -19.85
C VAL A 7 -5.63 -28.06 -20.66
N TRP A 8 -5.82 -27.81 -21.96
CA TRP A 8 -6.43 -28.79 -22.84
C TRP A 8 -5.59 -30.08 -22.82
N PRO A 9 -6.22 -31.26 -22.61
CA PRO A 9 -5.50 -32.51 -22.50
C PRO A 9 -4.75 -32.82 -23.80
N LEU A 10 -3.58 -33.43 -23.65
CA LEU A 10 -2.81 -34.01 -24.74
C LEU A 10 -2.79 -35.52 -24.52
N ALA A 11 -3.57 -36.26 -25.31
CA ALA A 11 -3.60 -37.72 -25.26
C ALA A 11 -2.80 -38.31 -26.42
N ARG A 12 -1.79 -39.11 -26.10
CA ARG A 12 -0.91 -39.83 -27.03
C ARG A 12 -1.17 -41.33 -27.07
N ASN A 13 -1.96 -41.83 -26.12
CA ASN A 13 -2.37 -43.23 -26.02
C ASN A 13 -3.79 -43.32 -25.43
N ALA A 14 -4.38 -44.52 -25.43
CA ALA A 14 -5.74 -44.74 -25.00
C ALA A 14 -5.95 -44.40 -23.51
N ASP A 15 -4.97 -44.69 -22.65
CA ASP A 15 -5.06 -44.38 -21.22
C ASP A 15 -5.07 -42.87 -20.95
N GLU A 16 -4.21 -42.10 -21.64
CA GLU A 16 -4.20 -40.63 -21.54
C GLU A 16 -5.51 -40.01 -22.05
N LEU A 17 -6.14 -40.58 -23.09
CA LEU A 17 -7.45 -40.13 -23.57
C LEU A 17 -8.56 -40.47 -22.56
N HIS A 18 -8.48 -41.62 -21.92
CA HIS A 18 -9.40 -42.01 -20.85
C HIS A 18 -9.29 -41.08 -19.65
N ASP A 19 -8.06 -40.74 -19.23
CA ASP A 19 -7.82 -39.75 -18.16
C ASP A 19 -8.36 -38.37 -18.53
N ALA A 20 -8.24 -37.96 -19.80
CA ALA A 20 -8.80 -36.71 -20.30
C ALA A 20 -10.33 -36.67 -20.21
N LEU A 21 -11.00 -37.77 -20.59
CA LEU A 21 -12.45 -37.92 -20.48
C LEU A 21 -12.93 -37.94 -19.01
N LEU A 22 -12.18 -38.58 -18.12
CA LEU A 22 -12.45 -38.53 -16.68
C LEU A 22 -12.31 -37.11 -16.11
N GLY A 23 -11.29 -36.36 -16.54
CA GLY A 23 -11.01 -35.02 -16.04
C GLY A 23 -11.94 -33.93 -16.57
N LEU A 24 -12.46 -34.07 -17.80
CA LEU A 24 -13.33 -33.09 -18.45
C LEU A 24 -14.83 -33.47 -18.43
N ALA A 25 -15.18 -34.60 -17.81
CA ALA A 25 -16.46 -35.31 -17.87
C ALA A 25 -16.85 -35.82 -19.27
N PHE A 26 -16.64 -35.03 -20.33
CA PHE A 26 -16.90 -35.41 -21.72
C PHE A 26 -16.04 -34.64 -22.72
N LEU A 27 -15.91 -35.22 -23.92
CA LEU A 27 -15.42 -34.55 -25.13
C LEU A 27 -16.51 -34.55 -26.19
N THR A 28 -16.65 -33.50 -26.99
CA THR A 28 -17.61 -33.50 -28.11
C THR A 28 -17.07 -34.32 -29.28
N GLY A 29 -17.96 -34.84 -30.13
CA GLY A 29 -17.53 -35.51 -31.37
C GLY A 29 -16.62 -34.63 -32.23
N SER A 30 -16.91 -33.33 -32.31
CA SER A 30 -16.05 -32.37 -33.01
C SER A 30 -14.66 -32.20 -32.39
N GLU A 31 -14.52 -32.32 -31.07
CA GLU A 31 -13.24 -32.24 -30.36
C GLU A 31 -12.38 -33.49 -30.61
N ILE A 32 -13.01 -34.67 -30.66
CA ILE A 32 -12.35 -35.93 -31.03
C ILE A 32 -11.91 -35.89 -32.49
N GLU A 33 -12.75 -35.39 -33.40
CA GLU A 33 -12.42 -35.30 -34.84
C GLU A 33 -11.36 -34.24 -35.15
N ALA A 34 -11.29 -33.17 -34.36
CA ALA A 34 -10.29 -32.12 -34.53
C ALA A 34 -8.85 -32.63 -34.29
N GLN A 35 -8.68 -33.76 -33.60
CA GLN A 35 -7.39 -34.38 -33.31
C GLN A 35 -7.27 -35.70 -34.08
N ALA A 36 -6.40 -35.73 -35.10
CA ALA A 36 -6.30 -36.84 -36.05
C ALA A 36 -6.13 -38.23 -35.40
N GLU A 37 -5.45 -38.30 -34.25
CA GLU A 37 -5.15 -39.55 -33.55
C GLU A 37 -6.24 -39.95 -32.54
N TRP A 38 -7.06 -39.01 -32.05
CA TRP A 38 -8.01 -39.27 -30.94
C TRP A 38 -9.14 -40.20 -31.34
N LYS A 39 -9.55 -40.21 -32.61
CA LYS A 39 -10.55 -41.15 -33.10
C LYS A 39 -10.10 -42.61 -32.95
N ALA A 40 -8.85 -42.90 -33.32
CA ALA A 40 -8.29 -44.25 -33.19
C ALA A 40 -8.14 -44.67 -31.72
N LEU A 41 -7.74 -43.74 -30.86
CA LEU A 41 -7.66 -43.96 -29.40
C LEU A 41 -9.05 -44.20 -28.78
N PHE A 42 -10.06 -43.44 -29.21
CA PHE A 42 -11.44 -43.67 -28.80
C PHE A 42 -11.94 -45.05 -29.26
N ASP A 43 -11.68 -45.45 -30.50
CA ASP A 43 -12.08 -46.76 -31.02
C ASP A 43 -11.41 -47.92 -30.24
N GLU A 44 -10.21 -47.70 -29.69
CA GLU A 44 -9.56 -48.64 -28.76
C GLU A 44 -10.27 -48.70 -27.40
N LEU A 45 -10.56 -47.54 -26.79
CA LEU A 45 -11.30 -47.47 -25.53
C LEU A 45 -12.72 -48.06 -25.64
N ALA A 46 -13.40 -47.80 -26.75
CA ALA A 46 -14.73 -48.32 -27.05
C ALA A 46 -14.71 -49.85 -27.17
N ARG A 47 -13.70 -50.44 -27.85
CA ARG A 47 -13.52 -51.89 -27.93
C ARG A 47 -13.21 -52.52 -26.56
N ALA A 48 -12.51 -51.78 -25.69
CA ALA A 48 -12.24 -52.17 -24.32
C ALA A 48 -13.44 -51.90 -23.37
N LEU A 49 -14.57 -51.39 -23.87
CA LEU A 49 -15.76 -51.00 -23.10
C LEU A 49 -15.48 -49.95 -22.00
N ARG A 50 -14.42 -49.14 -22.18
CA ARG A 50 -14.01 -48.09 -21.24
C ARG A 50 -14.58 -46.71 -21.58
N ALA A 51 -15.08 -46.52 -22.80
CA ALA A 51 -15.71 -45.28 -23.25
C ALA A 51 -16.86 -45.56 -24.22
N THR A 52 -17.83 -44.64 -24.29
CA THR A 52 -18.97 -44.72 -25.21
C THR A 52 -19.33 -43.35 -25.77
N ALA A 53 -19.96 -43.33 -26.95
CA ALA A 53 -20.55 -42.14 -27.52
C ALA A 53 -22.04 -42.07 -27.18
N LEU A 54 -22.49 -40.90 -26.72
CA LEU A 54 -23.89 -40.56 -26.49
C LEU A 54 -24.34 -39.58 -27.58
N ASN A 55 -25.48 -39.88 -28.22
CA ASN A 55 -26.06 -39.01 -29.25
C ASN A 55 -26.85 -37.86 -28.61
N VAL A 56 -26.14 -36.98 -27.90
CA VAL A 56 -26.68 -35.77 -27.27
C VAL A 56 -25.93 -34.54 -27.78
N GLY A 57 -26.65 -33.43 -27.92
CA GLY A 57 -26.11 -32.23 -28.57
C GLY A 57 -25.90 -32.40 -30.09
N PRO A 58 -25.28 -31.42 -30.76
CA PRO A 58 -25.20 -31.35 -32.22
C PRO A 58 -24.21 -32.35 -32.84
N THR A 59 -23.15 -32.72 -32.11
CA THR A 59 -22.06 -33.58 -32.62
C THR A 59 -21.94 -34.90 -31.85
N GLY A 60 -22.85 -35.17 -30.91
CA GLY A 60 -22.64 -36.20 -29.90
C GLY A 60 -21.53 -35.84 -28.90
N ILE A 61 -21.49 -36.58 -27.79
CA ILE A 61 -20.43 -36.50 -26.79
C ILE A 61 -19.85 -37.89 -26.52
N VAL A 62 -18.60 -37.94 -26.10
CA VAL A 62 -17.90 -39.14 -25.66
C VAL A 62 -17.70 -39.07 -24.16
N VAL A 63 -18.00 -40.16 -23.47
CA VAL A 63 -17.91 -40.29 -22.00
C VAL A 63 -17.23 -41.60 -21.61
N CYS A 64 -16.55 -41.59 -20.46
CA CYS A 64 -15.99 -42.82 -19.86
C CYS A 64 -17.06 -43.64 -19.12
N ALA A 65 -16.82 -44.94 -18.99
CA ALA A 65 -17.71 -45.87 -18.28
C ALA A 65 -18.01 -45.41 -16.84
N GLU A 66 -17.01 -44.88 -16.15
CA GLU A 66 -17.06 -44.42 -14.76
C GLU A 66 -17.97 -43.21 -14.56
N ARG A 67 -18.12 -42.37 -15.58
CA ARG A 67 -18.94 -41.15 -15.54
C ARG A 67 -20.35 -41.36 -16.10
N LEU A 68 -20.61 -42.50 -16.75
CA LEU A 68 -21.91 -42.82 -17.35
C LEU A 68 -23.11 -42.62 -16.41
N PRO A 69 -23.07 -42.98 -15.11
CA PRO A 69 -24.22 -42.80 -14.21
C PRO A 69 -24.67 -41.33 -14.05
N GLU A 70 -23.76 -40.37 -14.15
CA GLU A 70 -24.08 -38.95 -14.10
C GLU A 70 -24.85 -38.53 -15.37
N PHE A 71 -24.38 -39.00 -16.53
CA PHE A 71 -25.04 -38.73 -17.81
C PHE A 71 -26.40 -39.42 -17.91
N GLU A 72 -26.59 -40.61 -17.34
CA GLU A 72 -27.90 -41.27 -17.28
C GLU A 72 -28.91 -40.50 -16.42
N ALA A 73 -28.47 -39.85 -15.34
CA ALA A 73 -29.33 -38.98 -14.53
C ALA A 73 -29.75 -37.70 -15.29
N VAL A 74 -28.85 -37.14 -16.11
CA VAL A 74 -29.14 -35.96 -16.95
C VAL A 74 -29.92 -36.32 -18.22
N TYR A 75 -29.72 -37.52 -18.75
CA TYR A 75 -30.36 -38.02 -19.97
C TYR A 75 -30.90 -39.44 -19.72
N PRO A 76 -32.17 -39.57 -19.29
CA PRO A 76 -32.75 -40.87 -18.96
C PRO A 76 -32.67 -41.92 -20.09
N ASP A 77 -32.63 -41.48 -21.35
CA ASP A 77 -32.53 -42.34 -22.52
C ASP A 77 -31.07 -42.56 -23.02
N ALA A 78 -30.06 -41.93 -22.42
CA ALA A 78 -28.68 -41.95 -22.91
C ALA A 78 -28.04 -43.34 -22.84
N GLY A 79 -28.27 -44.12 -21.78
CA GLY A 79 -27.73 -45.48 -21.65
C GLY A 79 -28.23 -46.43 -22.75
N ALA A 80 -29.48 -46.24 -23.22
CA ALA A 80 -30.05 -47.04 -24.30
C ALA A 80 -29.49 -46.67 -25.69
N ALA A 81 -29.06 -45.40 -25.85
CA ALA A 81 -28.52 -44.81 -27.06
C ALA A 81 -26.98 -44.80 -27.13
N ALA A 82 -26.30 -45.32 -26.10
CA ALA A 82 -24.85 -45.43 -26.03
C ALA A 82 -24.28 -46.38 -27.09
N ALA A 83 -23.25 -45.95 -27.80
CA ALA A 83 -22.58 -46.73 -28.84
C ALA A 83 -21.04 -46.72 -28.64
N PRO A 84 -20.41 -47.85 -28.25
CA PRO A 84 -21.02 -49.14 -27.89
C PRO A 84 -21.75 -49.08 -26.54
N ARG A 85 -22.66 -50.03 -26.28
CA ARG A 85 -23.26 -50.15 -24.96
C ARG A 85 -22.22 -50.64 -23.96
N ILE A 86 -22.06 -49.89 -22.87
CA ILE A 86 -21.14 -50.18 -21.76
C ILE A 86 -21.91 -50.08 -20.45
N GLU A 87 -21.35 -50.65 -19.38
CA GLU A 87 -21.84 -50.47 -18.01
C GLU A 87 -20.76 -49.78 -17.18
N ALA A 88 -21.18 -48.96 -16.21
CA ALA A 88 -20.26 -48.40 -15.23
C ALA A 88 -19.68 -49.51 -14.32
N PRO A 89 -18.41 -49.40 -13.88
CA PRO A 89 -17.84 -50.31 -12.87
C PRO A 89 -18.64 -50.28 -11.57
N GLU A 90 -18.75 -51.43 -10.89
CA GLU A 90 -19.61 -51.59 -9.69
C GLU A 90 -19.26 -50.60 -8.58
N GLU A 91 -17.98 -50.26 -8.44
CA GLU A 91 -17.43 -49.39 -7.40
C GLU A 91 -17.87 -47.93 -7.53
N VAL A 92 -18.24 -47.49 -8.73
CA VAL A 92 -18.65 -46.11 -9.04
C VAL A 92 -20.13 -45.98 -9.39
N ARG A 93 -20.87 -47.09 -9.42
CA ARG A 93 -22.34 -47.10 -9.59
C ARG A 93 -23.01 -46.45 -8.38
N LYS A 94 -23.40 -45.21 -8.52
CA LYS A 94 -24.20 -44.46 -7.55
C LYS A 94 -25.40 -43.83 -8.25
N ALA A 95 -26.54 -43.76 -7.55
CA ALA A 95 -27.68 -42.98 -7.99
C ALA A 95 -27.39 -41.48 -7.83
N TRP A 96 -27.56 -40.73 -8.92
CA TRP A 96 -27.39 -39.28 -8.95
C TRP A 96 -28.73 -38.57 -9.03
N ASP A 97 -28.86 -37.45 -8.32
CA ASP A 97 -29.89 -36.47 -8.65
C ASP A 97 -29.49 -35.75 -9.95
N ARG A 98 -30.48 -35.41 -10.78
CA ARG A 98 -30.25 -34.74 -12.07
C ARG A 98 -29.50 -33.42 -11.91
N GLY A 99 -29.83 -32.64 -10.89
CA GLY A 99 -29.20 -31.35 -10.63
C GLY A 99 -27.74 -31.51 -10.20
N ASP A 100 -27.49 -32.39 -9.24
CA ASP A 100 -26.14 -32.66 -8.72
C ASP A 100 -25.22 -33.24 -9.81
N ALA A 101 -25.71 -34.15 -10.65
CA ALA A 101 -24.96 -34.67 -11.79
C ALA A 101 -24.57 -33.56 -12.78
N LEU A 102 -25.50 -32.65 -13.08
CA LEU A 102 -25.22 -31.54 -13.99
C LEU A 102 -24.20 -30.56 -13.41
N VAL A 103 -24.23 -30.31 -12.10
CA VAL A 103 -23.22 -29.49 -11.41
C VAL A 103 -21.83 -30.10 -11.56
N GLU A 104 -21.66 -31.41 -11.33
CA GLU A 104 -20.37 -32.07 -11.46
C GLU A 104 -19.88 -32.16 -12.92
N ILE A 105 -20.77 -32.45 -13.88
CA ILE A 105 -20.42 -32.44 -15.31
C ILE A 105 -19.92 -31.05 -15.74
N VAL A 106 -20.63 -29.98 -15.35
CA VAL A 106 -20.24 -28.60 -15.68
C VAL A 106 -18.94 -28.22 -14.97
N ARG A 107 -18.75 -28.62 -13.70
CA ARG A 107 -17.52 -28.39 -12.93
C ARG A 107 -16.30 -28.91 -13.67
N ASP A 108 -16.35 -30.17 -14.09
CA ASP A 108 -15.24 -30.86 -14.73
C ASP A 108 -15.01 -30.36 -16.15
N ARG A 109 -16.08 -30.09 -16.88
CA ARG A 109 -15.99 -29.50 -18.22
C ARG A 109 -15.30 -28.13 -18.21
N LEU A 110 -15.53 -27.31 -17.19
CA LEU A 110 -14.89 -25.99 -17.06
C LEU A 110 -13.38 -26.05 -16.80
N GLN A 111 -12.84 -27.21 -16.36
CA GLN A 111 -11.41 -27.37 -16.11
C GLN A 111 -10.57 -27.25 -17.39
N GLY A 112 -11.15 -27.50 -18.58
CA GLY A 112 -10.43 -27.44 -19.86
C GLY A 112 -10.67 -26.21 -20.74
N LEU A 113 -11.76 -25.45 -20.52
CA LEU A 113 -12.26 -24.50 -21.53
C LEU A 113 -11.78 -23.03 -21.37
N GLY A 114 -11.39 -22.61 -20.16
CA GLY A 114 -11.18 -21.18 -19.85
C GLY A 114 -12.49 -20.39 -19.80
N PRO A 115 -12.52 -19.07 -20.07
CA PRO A 115 -13.75 -18.27 -20.08
C PRO A 115 -14.74 -18.77 -21.13
N VAL A 116 -15.99 -19.06 -20.77
CA VAL A 116 -17.02 -19.56 -21.70
C VAL A 116 -18.39 -18.98 -21.41
N HIS A 117 -19.25 -18.94 -22.43
CA HIS A 117 -20.65 -18.55 -22.27
C HIS A 117 -21.55 -19.74 -21.88
N SER A 118 -22.62 -19.46 -21.15
CA SER A 118 -23.62 -20.49 -20.78
C SER A 118 -24.23 -21.14 -22.02
N SER A 119 -24.59 -20.34 -23.03
CA SER A 119 -25.05 -20.79 -24.35
C SER A 119 -24.12 -21.77 -25.06
N GLN A 120 -22.79 -21.64 -24.91
CA GLN A 120 -21.82 -22.56 -25.51
C GLN A 120 -21.85 -23.93 -24.83
N LEU A 121 -21.92 -23.96 -23.49
CA LEU A 121 -22.04 -25.20 -22.73
C LEU A 121 -23.39 -25.87 -22.99
N ALA A 122 -24.47 -25.10 -23.00
CA ALA A 122 -25.82 -25.56 -23.32
C ALA A 122 -25.89 -26.20 -24.71
N ALA A 123 -25.29 -25.55 -25.71
CA ALA A 123 -25.19 -26.10 -27.07
C ALA A 123 -24.37 -27.40 -27.10
N SER A 124 -23.24 -27.48 -26.38
CA SER A 124 -22.40 -28.70 -26.36
C SER A 124 -23.10 -29.92 -25.76
N LEU A 125 -23.97 -29.70 -24.76
CA LEU A 125 -24.73 -30.74 -24.08
C LEU A 125 -26.13 -30.96 -24.68
N GLY A 126 -26.58 -30.10 -25.59
CA GLY A 126 -27.96 -30.12 -26.10
C GLY A 126 -29.02 -29.90 -25.02
N LEU A 127 -28.70 -29.12 -23.98
CA LEU A 127 -29.60 -28.82 -22.85
C LEU A 127 -30.12 -27.37 -22.93
N PRO A 128 -31.25 -27.05 -22.28
CA PRO A 128 -31.69 -25.67 -22.11
C PRO A 128 -30.66 -24.85 -21.34
N GLU A 129 -30.39 -23.61 -21.80
CA GLU A 129 -29.44 -22.70 -21.14
C GLU A 129 -29.77 -22.47 -19.66
N ALA A 130 -31.07 -22.41 -19.31
CA ALA A 130 -31.53 -22.26 -17.94
C ALA A 130 -31.04 -23.38 -16.98
N SER A 131 -30.86 -24.61 -17.49
CA SER A 131 -30.34 -25.72 -16.67
C SER A 131 -28.84 -25.56 -16.41
N ILE A 132 -28.10 -25.06 -17.40
CA ILE A 132 -26.67 -24.77 -17.27
C ILE A 132 -26.44 -23.57 -16.33
N ASP A 133 -27.26 -22.52 -16.46
CA ASP A 133 -27.20 -21.36 -15.57
C ASP A 133 -27.42 -21.77 -14.10
N ALA A 134 -28.38 -22.64 -13.82
CA ALA A 134 -28.61 -23.15 -12.46
C ALA A 134 -27.38 -23.87 -11.89
N ALA A 135 -26.72 -24.72 -12.70
CA ALA A 135 -25.50 -25.40 -12.30
C ALA A 135 -24.33 -24.42 -12.08
N LEU A 136 -24.16 -23.43 -12.96
CA LEU A 136 -23.13 -22.40 -12.85
C LEU A 136 -23.31 -21.52 -11.61
N ILE A 137 -24.56 -21.16 -11.26
CA ILE A 137 -24.89 -20.41 -10.04
C ILE A 137 -24.55 -21.23 -8.78
N ALA A 138 -24.82 -22.54 -8.78
CA ALA A 138 -24.41 -23.42 -7.68
C ALA A 138 -22.89 -23.43 -7.51
N LEU A 139 -22.14 -23.59 -8.61
CA LEU A 139 -20.67 -23.57 -8.61
C LEU A 139 -20.06 -22.21 -8.21
N GLU A 140 -20.74 -21.10 -8.53
CA GLU A 140 -20.37 -19.76 -8.06
C GLU A 140 -20.58 -19.62 -6.56
N THR A 141 -21.69 -20.15 -6.03
CA THR A 141 -21.99 -20.14 -4.59
C THR A 141 -20.94 -20.93 -3.80
N GLU A 142 -20.44 -22.02 -4.35
CA GLU A 142 -19.31 -22.79 -3.79
C GLU A 142 -17.95 -22.10 -3.95
N GLY A 143 -17.84 -21.11 -4.84
CA GLY A 143 -16.61 -20.39 -5.14
C GLY A 143 -15.64 -21.10 -6.08
N SER A 144 -16.11 -22.12 -6.81
CA SER A 144 -15.33 -22.89 -7.82
C SER A 144 -15.24 -22.18 -9.16
N VAL A 145 -16.29 -21.41 -9.52
CA VAL A 145 -16.42 -20.69 -10.80
C VAL A 145 -16.67 -19.21 -10.54
N MET A 146 -16.19 -18.35 -11.43
CA MET A 146 -16.40 -16.90 -11.39
C MET A 146 -17.17 -16.43 -12.62
N ARG A 147 -18.13 -15.52 -12.41
CA ARG A 147 -18.88 -14.81 -13.44
C ARG A 147 -18.24 -13.47 -13.77
N GLY A 148 -18.14 -13.09 -15.05
CA GLY A 148 -17.57 -11.79 -15.44
C GLY A 148 -17.47 -11.58 -16.95
N SER A 149 -16.68 -10.59 -17.37
CA SER A 149 -16.25 -10.41 -18.76
C SER A 149 -14.73 -10.47 -18.79
N PHE A 150 -14.18 -11.54 -19.33
CA PHE A 150 -12.76 -11.89 -19.27
C PHE A 150 -12.08 -11.81 -20.64
N THR A 151 -12.82 -12.02 -21.73
CA THR A 151 -12.34 -11.89 -23.10
C THR A 151 -12.49 -10.44 -23.59
N PRO A 152 -11.41 -9.78 -24.08
CA PRO A 152 -11.50 -8.42 -24.60
C PRO A 152 -12.41 -8.34 -25.83
N ALA A 153 -13.28 -7.33 -25.87
CA ALA A 153 -14.07 -7.01 -27.06
C ALA A 153 -13.13 -6.69 -28.23
N GLY A 154 -13.04 -7.60 -29.20
CA GLY A 154 -12.17 -7.46 -30.38
C GLY A 154 -11.23 -8.64 -30.67
N SER A 155 -11.06 -9.60 -29.75
CA SER A 155 -10.35 -10.86 -30.05
C SER A 155 -11.30 -11.91 -30.64
N GLY A 156 -11.94 -11.58 -31.76
CA GLY A 156 -12.82 -12.49 -32.49
C GLY A 156 -12.03 -13.41 -33.41
N VAL A 157 -11.48 -14.51 -32.88
CA VAL A 157 -11.17 -15.73 -33.64
C VAL A 157 -11.28 -16.92 -32.68
N GLY A 158 -12.44 -17.57 -32.66
CA GLY A 158 -12.73 -18.80 -31.93
C GLY A 158 -14.12 -19.29 -32.32
N VAL A 159 -14.19 -20.50 -32.83
CA VAL A 159 -15.31 -21.13 -33.56
C VAL A 159 -16.67 -20.91 -32.86
N GLY A 160 -17.60 -20.26 -33.57
CA GLY A 160 -18.96 -19.94 -33.12
C GLY A 160 -19.21 -18.44 -33.12
N GLU A 161 -19.77 -17.92 -34.21
CA GLU A 161 -20.13 -16.51 -34.39
C GLU A 161 -21.01 -16.01 -33.22
N ALA A 162 -20.51 -15.01 -32.49
CA ALA A 162 -21.33 -14.25 -31.56
C ALA A 162 -22.25 -13.30 -32.35
N PRO A 163 -23.56 -13.20 -32.05
CA PRO A 163 -24.45 -12.26 -32.71
C PRO A 163 -23.94 -10.82 -32.50
N ALA A 164 -23.81 -10.07 -33.59
CA ALA A 164 -23.48 -8.66 -33.55
C ALA A 164 -24.54 -7.88 -32.76
N GLY A 165 -24.19 -7.42 -31.54
CA GLY A 165 -25.04 -6.51 -30.77
C GLY A 165 -25.07 -6.67 -29.25
N ALA A 166 -24.46 -7.69 -28.65
CA ALA A 166 -24.55 -7.87 -27.19
C ALA A 166 -23.45 -7.12 -26.42
N ALA A 167 -23.86 -6.06 -25.73
CA ALA A 167 -23.12 -5.47 -24.62
C ALA A 167 -22.70 -6.56 -23.62
N THR A 168 -21.41 -6.62 -23.25
CA THR A 168 -20.85 -7.42 -22.13
C THR A 168 -21.56 -8.77 -21.93
N SER A 169 -21.36 -9.70 -22.86
CA SER A 169 -21.83 -11.07 -22.67
C SER A 169 -21.11 -11.68 -21.45
N VAL A 170 -21.89 -12.19 -20.52
CA VAL A 170 -21.40 -12.80 -19.30
C VAL A 170 -20.67 -14.10 -19.63
N GLU A 171 -19.44 -14.21 -19.17
CA GLU A 171 -18.59 -15.40 -19.24
C GLU A 171 -18.44 -16.02 -17.85
N TRP A 172 -18.23 -17.33 -17.84
CA TRP A 172 -17.97 -18.15 -16.68
C TRP A 172 -16.59 -18.79 -16.82
N CYS A 173 -15.80 -18.79 -15.75
CA CYS A 173 -14.46 -19.38 -15.77
C CYS A 173 -14.13 -20.05 -14.44
N GLU A 174 -13.50 -21.22 -14.49
CA GLU A 174 -12.96 -21.90 -13.31
C GLU A 174 -11.91 -21.02 -12.61
N ARG A 175 -11.96 -20.99 -11.28
CA ARG A 175 -11.20 -20.02 -10.47
C ARG A 175 -9.68 -20.18 -10.60
N ARG A 176 -9.14 -21.40 -10.68
CA ARG A 176 -7.69 -21.64 -10.82
C ARG A 176 -7.18 -21.23 -12.20
N LEU A 177 -7.95 -21.49 -13.27
CA LEU A 177 -7.68 -21.04 -14.63
C LEU A 177 -7.67 -19.51 -14.72
N LEU A 178 -8.69 -18.87 -14.15
CA LEU A 178 -8.76 -17.41 -14.11
C LEU A 178 -7.56 -16.81 -13.37
N ALA A 179 -7.16 -17.40 -12.23
CA ALA A 179 -5.96 -16.99 -11.50
C ALA A 179 -4.66 -17.19 -12.32
N ARG A 180 -4.57 -18.25 -13.14
CA ARG A 180 -3.44 -18.48 -14.06
C ARG A 180 -3.42 -17.46 -15.20
N ILE A 181 -4.57 -17.19 -15.83
CA ILE A 181 -4.73 -16.15 -16.86
C ILE A 181 -4.28 -14.80 -16.30
N HIS A 182 -4.77 -14.42 -15.12
CA HIS A 182 -4.38 -13.19 -14.46
C HIS A 182 -2.86 -13.13 -14.21
N ARG A 183 -2.26 -14.19 -13.65
CA ARG A 183 -0.80 -14.25 -13.43
C ARG A 183 0.01 -14.08 -14.71
N TYR A 184 -0.39 -14.67 -15.83
CA TYR A 184 0.30 -14.49 -17.11
C TYR A 184 0.13 -13.08 -17.68
N THR A 185 -1.07 -12.51 -17.58
CA THR A 185 -1.31 -11.12 -17.98
C THR A 185 -0.43 -10.16 -17.17
N VAL A 186 -0.38 -10.34 -15.85
CA VAL A 186 0.50 -9.56 -14.96
C VAL A 186 1.98 -9.77 -15.30
N SER A 187 2.41 -11.00 -15.56
CA SER A 187 3.80 -11.31 -15.90
C SER A 187 4.22 -10.68 -17.23
N ARG A 188 3.33 -10.68 -18.23
CA ARG A 188 3.56 -9.99 -19.51
C ARG A 188 3.68 -8.48 -19.31
N LEU A 189 2.73 -7.87 -18.60
CA LEU A 189 2.76 -6.44 -18.28
C LEU A 189 4.01 -6.05 -17.49
N ARG A 190 4.49 -6.91 -16.59
CA ARG A 190 5.75 -6.75 -15.86
C ARG A 190 6.96 -6.71 -16.80
N ALA A 191 6.98 -7.57 -17.81
CA ALA A 191 8.08 -7.67 -18.77
C ALA A 191 8.15 -6.48 -19.74
N GLU A 192 7.03 -5.79 -19.98
CA GLU A 192 6.95 -4.59 -20.81
C GLU A 192 7.49 -3.32 -20.11
N ILE A 193 7.83 -3.39 -18.82
CA ILE A 193 8.34 -2.24 -18.06
C ILE A 193 9.84 -2.11 -18.28
N GLU A 194 10.24 -1.08 -19.01
CA GLU A 194 11.64 -0.67 -19.12
C GLU A 194 12.07 0.12 -17.85
N PRO A 195 13.07 -0.33 -17.09
CA PRO A 195 13.49 0.32 -15.86
C PRO A 195 14.16 1.68 -16.12
N VAL A 196 14.00 2.61 -15.18
CA VAL A 196 14.70 3.90 -15.17
C VAL A 196 15.94 3.85 -14.27
N GLU A 197 16.91 4.74 -14.52
CA GLU A 197 18.08 4.87 -13.66
C GLU A 197 17.73 5.52 -12.31
N ALA A 198 18.55 5.29 -11.28
CA ALA A 198 18.34 5.87 -9.95
C ALA A 198 18.22 7.41 -9.95
N ARG A 199 18.94 8.08 -10.86
CA ARG A 199 18.85 9.54 -11.06
C ARG A 199 17.47 9.97 -11.57
N ASP A 200 16.87 9.19 -12.47
CA ASP A 200 15.58 9.53 -13.07
C ASP A 200 14.45 9.24 -12.09
N MET A 201 14.60 8.22 -11.24
CA MET A 201 13.74 8.01 -10.06
C MET A 201 13.79 9.22 -9.10
N LEU A 202 14.96 9.80 -8.84
CA LEU A 202 15.06 11.01 -8.00
C LEU A 202 14.41 12.23 -8.64
N ARG A 203 14.62 12.46 -9.94
CA ARG A 203 13.95 13.54 -10.68
C ARG A 203 12.43 13.40 -10.59
N PHE A 204 11.93 12.18 -10.82
CA PHE A 204 10.51 11.85 -10.61
C PHE A 204 10.07 12.16 -9.18
N LEU A 205 10.82 11.74 -8.16
CA LEU A 205 10.46 11.97 -6.75
C LEU A 205 10.44 13.47 -6.37
N PHE A 206 11.33 14.29 -6.94
CA PHE A 206 11.31 15.74 -6.71
C PHE A 206 10.01 16.37 -7.20
N GLU A 207 9.47 15.91 -8.32
CA GLU A 207 8.17 16.37 -8.83
C GLU A 207 7.00 15.74 -8.06
N TRP A 208 7.07 14.43 -7.83
CA TRP A 208 6.03 13.64 -7.16
C TRP A 208 5.74 14.15 -5.75
N GLN A 209 6.79 14.48 -4.99
CA GLN A 209 6.68 15.05 -3.64
C GLN A 209 6.76 16.58 -3.62
N ARG A 210 6.64 17.25 -4.78
CA ARG A 210 6.54 18.72 -4.88
C ARG A 210 7.79 19.49 -4.43
N ALA A 211 8.95 18.84 -4.36
CA ALA A 211 10.22 19.45 -3.93
C ALA A 211 10.92 20.25 -5.06
N ALA A 212 10.65 19.92 -6.32
CA ALA A 212 11.15 20.68 -7.46
C ALA A 212 10.42 22.04 -7.56
N PRO A 213 11.12 23.16 -7.83
CA PRO A 213 10.54 24.51 -7.83
C PRO A 213 9.24 24.64 -8.66
N GLU A 214 9.22 24.04 -9.84
CA GLU A 214 8.11 24.10 -10.80
C GLU A 214 6.89 23.27 -10.37
N SER A 215 7.12 22.30 -9.49
CA SER A 215 6.10 21.37 -9.01
C SER A 215 5.45 21.81 -7.71
N ARG A 216 6.00 22.84 -7.03
CA ARG A 216 5.52 23.30 -5.73
C ARG A 216 4.08 23.78 -5.80
N VAL A 217 3.39 23.56 -4.70
CA VAL A 217 1.99 23.93 -4.52
C VAL A 217 1.89 25.17 -3.65
N GLU A 218 0.73 25.82 -3.62
CA GLU A 218 0.53 27.08 -2.90
C GLU A 218 -0.79 27.06 -2.12
N GLY A 219 -0.82 27.78 -1.01
CA GLY A 219 -2.03 27.98 -0.20
C GLY A 219 -2.31 26.90 0.87
N PRO A 220 -3.35 27.09 1.69
CA PRO A 220 -3.65 26.27 2.86
C PRO A 220 -4.09 24.83 2.52
N ASP A 221 -4.92 24.64 1.48
CA ASP A 221 -5.40 23.32 1.07
C ASP A 221 -4.26 22.40 0.60
N ALA A 222 -3.21 22.98 0.03
CA ALA A 222 -2.02 22.27 -0.39
C ALA A 222 -1.28 21.62 0.80
N VAL A 223 -1.25 22.27 1.96
CA VAL A 223 -0.62 21.73 3.18
C VAL A 223 -1.29 20.41 3.58
N ALA A 224 -2.62 20.34 3.52
CA ALA A 224 -3.35 19.12 3.83
C ALA A 224 -2.99 17.96 2.88
N ALA A 225 -2.80 18.24 1.59
CA ALA A 225 -2.38 17.25 0.60
C ALA A 225 -0.95 16.76 0.86
N ILE A 226 -0.01 17.67 1.16
CA ILE A 226 1.38 17.30 1.50
C ILE A 226 1.42 16.46 2.78
N VAL A 227 0.68 16.85 3.82
CA VAL A 227 0.59 16.07 5.06
C VAL A 227 -0.02 14.68 4.79
N ALA A 228 -1.02 14.57 3.93
CA ALA A 228 -1.60 13.27 3.56
C ALA A 228 -0.64 12.38 2.73
N GLN A 229 0.27 12.99 1.96
CA GLN A 229 1.32 12.27 1.22
C GLN A 229 2.47 11.81 2.13
N LEU A 230 2.86 12.64 3.09
CA LEU A 230 3.93 12.36 4.06
C LEU A 230 3.42 11.72 5.36
N GLU A 231 2.15 11.34 5.40
CA GLU A 231 1.47 10.83 6.58
C GLU A 231 2.25 9.69 7.24
N GLY A 232 2.50 9.79 8.54
CA GLY A 232 3.22 8.77 9.31
C GLY A 232 4.75 8.77 9.15
N PHE A 233 5.33 9.67 8.36
CA PHE A 233 6.79 9.86 8.33
C PHE A 233 7.27 10.52 9.63
N GLU A 234 8.34 10.01 10.23
CA GLU A 234 8.97 10.63 11.41
C GLU A 234 10.11 11.56 10.99
N ALA A 235 9.98 12.85 11.33
CA ALA A 235 11.02 13.85 11.14
C ALA A 235 11.27 14.63 12.44
N PRO A 236 12.48 15.18 12.66
CA PRO A 236 12.72 16.09 13.78
C PRO A 236 11.68 17.22 13.83
N ALA A 237 11.15 17.52 15.01
CA ALA A 237 10.08 18.50 15.20
C ALA A 237 10.35 19.84 14.49
N ALA A 238 11.58 20.34 14.59
CA ALA A 238 11.96 21.59 13.95
C ALA A 238 12.00 21.53 12.42
N ALA A 239 12.21 20.36 11.82
CA ALA A 239 12.38 20.21 10.37
C ALA A 239 11.05 20.35 9.60
N TRP A 240 9.90 20.06 10.22
CA TRP A 240 8.60 20.13 9.55
C TRP A 240 8.32 21.50 8.92
N GLU A 241 8.42 22.57 9.71
CA GLU A 241 8.11 23.93 9.26
C GLU A 241 9.32 24.75 8.80
N THR A 242 10.55 24.22 8.96
CA THR A 242 11.77 24.92 8.49
C THR A 242 12.39 24.31 7.24
N GLU A 243 12.11 23.03 6.95
CA GLU A 243 12.76 22.29 5.87
C GLU A 243 11.77 21.53 4.98
N ILE A 244 10.80 20.81 5.55
CA ILE A 244 9.98 19.83 4.81
C ILE A 244 8.78 20.48 4.12
N LEU A 245 7.92 21.20 4.86
CA LEU A 245 6.74 21.87 4.30
C LEU A 245 7.14 23.03 3.37
N PRO A 246 8.08 23.92 3.75
CA PRO A 246 8.47 25.02 2.86
C PRO A 246 9.21 24.58 1.59
N ALA A 247 9.80 23.37 1.56
CA ALA A 247 10.38 22.83 0.34
C ALA A 247 9.31 22.44 -0.70
N ARG A 248 8.06 22.28 -0.27
CA ARG A 248 6.93 21.76 -1.07
C ARG A 248 5.83 22.79 -1.30
N VAL A 249 5.67 23.73 -0.39
CA VAL A 249 4.63 24.77 -0.41
C VAL A 249 5.28 26.14 -0.53
N ASN A 250 5.02 26.86 -1.63
CA ASN A 250 5.51 28.23 -1.79
C ASN A 250 4.86 29.13 -0.73
N GLU A 251 5.67 30.04 -0.17
CA GLU A 251 5.24 31.01 0.84
C GLU A 251 4.50 30.39 2.03
N TYR A 252 4.91 29.18 2.45
CA TYR A 252 4.31 28.47 3.57
C TYR A 252 4.12 29.36 4.81
N ASP A 253 2.87 29.46 5.27
CA ASP A 253 2.49 30.11 6.52
C ASP A 253 2.22 29.05 7.62
N PRO A 254 2.93 29.08 8.76
CA PRO A 254 2.65 28.22 9.90
C PRO A 254 1.19 28.20 10.40
N ALA A 255 0.44 29.28 10.18
CA ALA A 255 -0.97 29.37 10.55
C ALA A 255 -1.84 28.32 9.85
N TRP A 256 -1.47 27.91 8.63
CA TRP A 256 -2.23 26.90 7.86
C TRP A 256 -2.18 25.52 8.54
N LEU A 257 -1.03 25.11 9.07
CA LEU A 257 -0.92 23.85 9.81
C LEU A 257 -1.65 23.90 11.16
N ASP A 258 -1.62 25.07 11.82
CA ASP A 258 -2.37 25.30 13.06
C ASP A 258 -3.88 25.20 12.84
N GLU A 259 -4.40 25.80 11.76
CA GLU A 259 -5.81 25.72 11.41
C GLU A 259 -6.26 24.29 11.10
N LEU A 260 -5.46 23.53 10.34
CA LEU A 260 -5.73 22.12 10.07
C LEU A 260 -5.74 21.27 11.35
N SER A 261 -4.84 21.56 12.29
CA SER A 261 -4.76 20.85 13.57
C SER A 261 -5.96 21.18 14.46
N ARG A 262 -6.32 22.47 14.54
CA ARG A 262 -7.44 22.99 15.35
C ARG A 262 -8.79 22.52 14.83
N ALA A 263 -8.94 22.42 13.50
CA ALA A 263 -10.11 21.82 12.86
C ALA A 263 -10.17 20.28 13.02
N GLY A 264 -9.18 19.67 13.68
CA GLY A 264 -9.11 18.23 13.91
C GLY A 264 -8.81 17.41 12.66
N ARG A 265 -8.35 18.04 11.57
CA ARG A 265 -8.03 17.36 10.30
C ARG A 265 -6.67 16.67 10.35
N VAL A 266 -5.71 17.35 10.95
CA VAL A 266 -4.33 16.88 11.17
C VAL A 266 -4.08 16.73 12.66
N VAL A 267 -3.22 15.78 13.02
CA VAL A 267 -2.67 15.64 14.36
C VAL A 267 -1.17 15.46 14.25
N TRP A 268 -0.43 16.08 15.15
CA TRP A 268 0.98 15.83 15.33
C TRP A 268 1.18 14.97 16.58
N THR A 269 2.11 14.01 16.50
CA THR A 269 2.47 13.17 17.64
C THR A 269 3.78 12.46 17.36
N ARG A 270 4.42 11.95 18.42
CA ARG A 270 5.51 10.98 18.28
C ARG A 270 4.89 9.58 18.33
N ILE A 271 5.13 8.76 17.30
CA ILE A 271 4.50 7.44 17.19
C ILE A 271 5.30 6.42 18.00
N SER A 272 6.61 6.28 17.79
CA SER A 272 7.42 5.36 18.60
C SER A 272 7.72 5.91 20.00
N PRO A 273 7.63 5.12 21.08
CA PRO A 273 8.09 5.57 22.39
C PRO A 273 9.59 5.92 22.42
N LEU A 274 10.02 6.65 23.44
CA LEU A 274 11.44 6.82 23.72
C LEU A 274 11.94 5.59 24.51
N HIS A 275 12.84 4.81 23.90
CA HIS A 275 13.53 3.73 24.63
C HIS A 275 14.52 4.32 25.64
N ALA A 276 14.53 3.74 26.84
CA ALA A 276 15.53 3.97 27.86
C ALA A 276 16.88 3.40 27.40
N SER A 277 17.64 4.17 26.62
CA SER A 277 19.09 3.97 26.53
C SER A 277 19.70 4.55 27.81
N GLY A 278 20.45 3.73 28.55
CA GLY A 278 20.86 3.93 29.96
C GLY A 278 21.60 5.23 30.33
N GLU A 279 21.81 6.17 29.42
CA GLU A 279 22.36 7.49 29.70
C GLU A 279 21.83 8.48 28.66
N ARG A 280 20.72 9.18 28.92
CA ARG A 280 20.44 10.49 28.32
C ARG A 280 19.25 11.16 28.99
N ALA A 281 19.49 12.39 29.44
CA ALA A 281 18.48 13.38 29.78
C ALA A 281 17.44 13.54 28.65
N PRO A 282 16.23 14.07 28.94
CA PRO A 282 15.22 14.33 27.91
C PRO A 282 15.83 15.08 26.72
N SER A 283 15.71 14.48 25.53
CA SER A 283 16.23 15.07 24.29
C SER A 283 15.49 16.39 24.02
N PRO A 284 16.18 17.46 23.57
CA PRO A 284 15.51 18.71 23.21
C PRO A 284 14.40 18.45 22.18
N VAL A 285 13.22 19.03 22.42
CA VAL A 285 12.01 18.88 21.57
C VAL A 285 12.33 19.13 20.10
N ARG A 286 13.27 20.05 19.82
CA ARG A 286 13.79 20.36 18.48
C ARG A 286 14.17 19.12 17.65
N THR A 287 14.71 18.09 18.29
CA THR A 287 15.20 16.86 17.67
C THR A 287 14.25 15.67 17.79
N THR A 288 13.17 15.83 18.54
CA THR A 288 12.18 14.77 18.75
C THR A 288 11.57 14.35 17.40
N PRO A 289 11.54 13.04 17.07
CA PRO A 289 10.83 12.55 15.90
C PRO A 289 9.33 12.76 16.07
N ILE A 290 8.73 13.58 15.22
CA ILE A 290 7.30 13.89 15.17
C ILE A 290 6.78 13.43 13.81
N ALA A 291 5.62 12.80 13.82
CA ALA A 291 4.84 12.48 12.63
C ALA A 291 3.61 13.38 12.56
N LEU A 292 3.25 13.75 11.34
CA LEU A 292 1.96 14.35 11.02
C LEU A 292 1.07 13.27 10.38
N ALA A 293 -0.19 13.23 10.78
CA ALA A 293 -1.15 12.27 10.23
C ALA A 293 -2.57 12.84 10.20
N SER A 294 -3.45 12.23 9.44
CA SER A 294 -4.88 12.54 9.57
C SER A 294 -5.39 12.00 10.89
N ARG A 295 -6.16 12.81 11.63
CA ARG A 295 -6.71 12.39 12.93
C ARG A 295 -7.55 11.11 12.84
N ARG A 296 -8.21 10.87 11.69
CA ARG A 296 -9.00 9.65 11.42
C ARG A 296 -8.12 8.38 11.33
N ASN A 297 -6.87 8.53 10.91
CA ASN A 297 -5.92 7.43 10.72
C ASN A 297 -5.03 7.23 11.94
N LEU A 298 -5.06 8.16 12.91
CA LEU A 298 -4.27 8.06 14.14
C LEU A 298 -4.43 6.71 14.88
N PRO A 299 -5.61 6.06 14.96
CA PRO A 299 -5.72 4.71 15.52
C PRO A 299 -4.79 3.69 14.86
N VAL A 300 -4.71 3.71 13.53
CA VAL A 300 -3.89 2.78 12.74
C VAL A 300 -2.41 2.97 13.07
N TRP A 301 -1.95 4.23 13.06
CA TRP A 301 -0.56 4.57 13.41
C TRP A 301 -0.23 4.28 14.87
N SER A 302 -1.16 4.52 15.78
CA SER A 302 -0.95 4.27 17.21
C SER A 302 -0.82 2.79 17.53
N ALA A 303 -1.49 1.93 16.76
CA ALA A 303 -1.45 0.48 16.93
C ALA A 303 -0.08 -0.14 16.59
N LEU A 304 0.64 0.44 15.63
CA LEU A 304 1.96 -0.03 15.22
C LEU A 304 3.02 0.07 16.32
N ALA A 305 2.89 1.07 17.20
CA ALA A 305 3.84 1.30 18.29
C ALA A 305 3.33 0.82 19.65
N ARG A 306 2.29 -0.04 19.70
CA ARG A 306 1.79 -0.67 20.94
C ARG A 306 2.68 -1.82 21.42
N ASP A 307 3.25 -2.61 20.52
CA ASP A 307 4.06 -3.80 20.88
C ASP A 307 5.43 -3.45 21.49
N GLU A 308 5.93 -2.23 21.27
CA GLU A 308 7.24 -1.78 21.79
C GLU A 308 7.21 -1.28 23.24
N LEU A 309 6.04 -1.25 23.89
CA LEU A 309 5.89 -0.71 25.25
C LEU A 309 6.42 -1.62 26.36
N SER A 310 7.07 -2.74 26.04
CA SER A 310 7.61 -3.69 27.02
C SER A 310 8.84 -3.11 27.74
N GLU A 311 8.76 -3.06 29.08
CA GLU A 311 9.80 -2.93 30.13
C GLU A 311 10.90 -1.84 29.99
N ARG A 312 11.07 -1.18 28.85
CA ARG A 312 12.20 -0.32 28.49
C ARG A 312 11.81 1.12 28.13
N THR A 313 10.56 1.52 28.37
CA THR A 313 10.11 2.89 28.12
C THR A 313 10.63 3.82 29.21
N ALA A 314 11.17 4.99 28.84
CA ALA A 314 11.61 5.98 29.82
C ALA A 314 10.41 6.44 30.69
N GLN A 315 10.57 6.41 32.02
CA GLN A 315 9.52 6.90 32.91
C GLN A 315 9.52 8.44 32.95
N PRO A 316 8.34 9.08 32.94
CA PRO A 316 8.23 10.52 33.12
C PRO A 316 8.77 10.96 34.49
N GLY A 317 9.44 12.11 34.52
CA GLY A 317 9.82 12.76 35.77
C GLY A 317 8.62 13.18 36.61
N SER A 318 8.84 13.48 37.90
CA SER A 318 7.75 13.78 38.85
C SER A 318 6.85 14.95 38.42
N ARG A 319 7.41 15.97 37.76
CA ARG A 319 6.64 17.11 37.24
C ARG A 319 5.78 16.70 36.04
N ALA A 320 6.35 15.95 35.11
CA ALA A 320 5.64 15.38 33.97
C ALA A 320 4.51 14.43 34.42
N GLN A 321 4.74 13.64 35.48
CA GLN A 321 3.73 12.77 36.07
C GLN A 321 2.56 13.55 36.67
N ARG A 322 2.80 14.68 37.34
CA ARG A 322 1.74 15.58 37.84
C ARG A 322 0.88 16.15 36.71
N VAL A 323 1.52 16.51 35.59
CA VAL A 323 0.78 16.97 34.39
C VAL A 323 -0.06 15.83 33.80
N ILE A 324 0.47 14.61 33.72
CA ILE A 324 -0.29 13.42 33.28
C ILE A 324 -1.51 13.20 34.19
N GLU A 325 -1.33 13.24 35.51
CA GLU A 325 -2.41 13.04 36.49
C GLU A 325 -3.50 14.11 36.33
N PHE A 326 -3.10 15.36 36.18
CA PHE A 326 -4.03 16.47 35.94
C PHE A 326 -4.84 16.26 34.65
N LEU A 327 -4.19 15.98 33.51
CA LEU A 327 -4.85 15.76 32.22
C LEU A 327 -5.70 14.47 32.20
N SER A 328 -5.32 13.46 32.97
CA SER A 328 -6.11 12.22 33.12
C SER A 328 -7.43 12.48 33.84
N THR A 329 -7.42 13.40 34.81
CA THR A 329 -8.58 13.71 35.65
C THR A 329 -9.50 14.75 34.99
N HIS A 330 -8.93 15.76 34.33
CA HIS A 330 -9.68 16.92 33.80
C HIS A 330 -9.87 16.88 32.28
N GLY A 331 -9.21 15.94 31.58
CA GLY A 331 -9.26 15.85 30.13
C GLY A 331 -8.32 16.83 29.44
N ALA A 332 -8.66 17.22 28.21
CA ALA A 332 -7.87 18.17 27.43
C ALA A 332 -8.03 19.59 27.99
N SER A 333 -6.92 20.22 28.39
CA SER A 333 -6.92 21.49 29.13
C SER A 333 -5.97 22.51 28.52
N PHE A 334 -6.29 23.79 28.66
CA PHE A 334 -5.41 24.88 28.25
C PHE A 334 -4.17 24.97 29.16
N PHE A 335 -3.11 25.61 28.68
CA PHE A 335 -1.85 25.72 29.42
C PHE A 335 -2.03 26.35 30.81
N ASP A 336 -2.80 27.44 30.92
CA ASP A 336 -3.03 28.13 32.18
C ASP A 336 -3.79 27.27 33.20
N GLU A 337 -4.75 26.47 32.74
CA GLU A 337 -5.49 25.53 33.59
C GLU A 337 -4.57 24.44 34.16
N ILE A 338 -3.60 23.97 33.36
CA ILE A 338 -2.59 23.00 33.82
C ILE A 338 -1.66 23.64 34.85
N VAL A 339 -1.24 24.89 34.63
CA VAL A 339 -0.40 25.64 35.58
C VAL A 339 -1.13 25.81 36.91
N GLU A 340 -2.37 26.29 36.89
CA GLU A 340 -3.18 26.49 38.08
C GLU A 340 -3.47 25.17 38.79
N GLY A 341 -3.93 24.15 38.04
CA GLY A 341 -4.33 22.87 38.60
C GLY A 341 -3.18 22.00 39.11
N THR A 342 -1.98 22.13 38.55
CA THR A 342 -0.79 21.42 39.05
C THR A 342 -0.05 22.20 40.14
N GLY A 343 -0.23 23.52 40.23
CA GLY A 343 0.52 24.40 41.14
C GLY A 343 2.02 24.51 40.82
N LEU A 344 2.43 24.10 39.62
CA LEU A 344 3.81 24.23 39.14
C LEU A 344 4.05 25.62 38.55
N LEU A 345 5.30 26.07 38.52
CA LEU A 345 5.66 27.30 37.80
C LEU A 345 5.44 27.13 36.30
N ARG A 346 5.10 28.21 35.57
CA ARG A 346 4.91 28.17 34.10
C ARG A 346 6.07 27.47 33.38
N THR A 347 7.31 27.81 33.71
CA THR A 347 8.50 27.18 33.11
C THR A 347 8.62 25.68 33.41
N GLN A 348 8.17 25.25 34.60
CA GLN A 348 8.17 23.84 34.98
C GLN A 348 7.11 23.05 34.21
N VAL A 349 5.95 23.66 33.92
CA VAL A 349 4.92 23.06 33.05
C VAL A 349 5.42 23.01 31.60
N GLU A 350 6.07 24.05 31.10
CA GLU A 350 6.69 24.02 29.76
C GLU A 350 7.73 22.88 29.64
N GLU A 351 8.63 22.74 30.61
CA GLU A 351 9.62 21.65 30.68
C GLU A 351 8.94 20.27 30.72
N ALA A 352 7.92 20.12 31.56
CA ALA A 352 7.16 18.89 31.70
C ALA A 352 6.44 18.51 30.40
N LEU A 353 5.78 19.46 29.74
CA LEU A 353 5.15 19.24 28.44
C LEU A 353 6.18 18.90 27.37
N GLY A 354 7.35 19.55 27.37
CA GLY A 354 8.46 19.23 26.47
C GLY A 354 8.96 17.79 26.64
N GLU A 355 9.11 17.33 27.88
CA GLU A 355 9.45 15.95 28.21
C GLU A 355 8.37 14.96 27.72
N LEU A 356 7.09 15.26 27.99
CA LEU A 356 5.97 14.42 27.58
C LEU A 356 5.84 14.35 26.05
N VAL A 357 6.08 15.46 25.34
CA VAL A 357 6.17 15.48 23.87
C VAL A 357 7.33 14.60 23.39
N ALA A 358 8.50 14.72 24.02
CA ALA A 358 9.65 13.89 23.70
C ALA A 358 9.36 12.40 23.92
N GLN A 359 8.49 12.04 24.86
CA GLN A 359 8.07 10.65 25.09
C GLN A 359 6.87 10.21 24.23
N GLY A 360 6.22 11.13 23.51
CA GLY A 360 5.02 10.84 22.71
C GLY A 360 3.74 10.66 23.52
N LEU A 361 3.70 11.26 24.71
CA LEU A 361 2.64 11.10 25.70
C LEU A 361 1.58 12.20 25.64
N VAL A 362 1.88 13.35 25.05
CA VAL A 362 0.94 14.46 24.88
C VAL A 362 0.97 15.05 23.47
N ASN A 363 -0.12 15.69 23.08
CA ASN A 363 -0.21 16.58 21.93
C ASN A 363 -1.08 17.81 22.26
N SER A 364 -1.21 18.76 21.33
CA SER A 364 -2.11 19.90 21.46
C SER A 364 -2.96 20.13 20.21
N ASP A 365 -4.00 20.96 20.34
CA ASP A 365 -4.92 21.32 19.25
C ASP A 365 -4.23 22.06 18.09
N GLY A 366 -3.12 22.78 18.33
CA GLY A 366 -2.29 23.42 17.28
C GLY A 366 -0.85 22.90 17.24
N PHE A 367 -0.13 23.15 16.14
CA PHE A 367 1.32 22.91 16.07
C PHE A 367 2.10 24.02 16.79
N GLY A 368 1.48 25.19 17.00
CA GLY A 368 2.01 26.33 17.75
C GLY A 368 2.58 25.98 19.13
N GLY A 369 1.95 25.05 19.86
CA GLY A 369 2.46 24.58 21.16
C GLY A 369 3.80 23.86 21.05
N LEU A 370 3.92 22.95 20.07
CA LEU A 370 5.19 22.30 19.76
C LEU A 370 6.24 23.33 19.32
N ARG A 371 5.82 24.32 18.53
CA ARG A 371 6.64 25.44 18.05
C ARG A 371 7.25 26.26 19.20
N ALA A 372 6.46 26.58 20.22
CA ALA A 372 6.91 27.29 21.41
C ALA A 372 7.98 26.50 22.21
N LEU A 373 7.90 25.17 22.19
CA LEU A 373 8.85 24.27 22.85
C LEU A 373 10.16 24.05 22.06
N LEU A 374 10.26 24.51 20.80
CA LEU A 374 11.48 24.35 20.00
C LEU A 374 12.66 25.21 20.50
N VAL A 375 12.37 26.33 21.18
CA VAL A 375 13.38 27.20 21.79
C VAL A 375 13.30 27.11 23.31
N PRO A 376 14.39 26.74 24.00
CA PRO A 376 14.43 26.70 25.47
C PRO A 376 13.99 28.04 26.07
N SER A 377 13.18 27.97 27.14
CA SER A 377 12.63 29.13 27.86
C SER A 377 13.72 30.11 28.34
N GLU A 378 14.89 29.60 28.75
CA GLU A 378 16.06 30.39 29.15
C GLU A 378 16.61 31.28 28.01
N ARG A 379 16.61 30.76 26.78
CA ARG A 379 17.05 31.54 25.61
C ARG A 379 15.98 32.54 25.14
N ARG A 380 14.70 32.29 25.44
CA ARG A 380 13.61 33.26 25.20
C ARG A 380 13.76 34.49 26.11
N ARG A 381 14.05 34.34 27.41
CA ARG A 381 14.25 35.47 28.34
C ARG A 381 15.39 36.41 27.95
N ASN A 382 16.50 35.88 27.41
CA ASN A 382 17.64 36.70 26.99
C ASN A 382 17.38 37.53 25.72
N LEU A 383 16.34 37.17 24.96
CA LEU A 383 15.91 37.91 23.76
C LEU A 383 15.04 39.12 24.11
N ASP A 384 14.33 39.10 25.24
CA ASP A 384 13.39 40.15 25.67
C ASP A 384 14.05 41.34 26.41
N GLY A 385 15.35 41.26 26.73
CA GLY A 385 16.05 42.19 27.64
C GLY A 385 16.59 43.52 27.08
N GLY A 386 16.15 44.01 25.91
CA GLY A 386 16.73 45.20 25.27
C GLY A 386 15.70 46.26 24.82
N ALA A 387 15.54 47.32 25.60
CA ALA A 387 14.51 48.36 25.41
C ALA A 387 14.57 49.15 24.08
N GLU A 388 15.69 49.13 23.34
CA GLU A 388 15.84 49.92 22.09
C GLU A 388 15.53 49.15 20.79
N ARG A 389 15.25 47.83 20.85
CA ARG A 389 14.87 47.01 19.66
C ARG A 389 13.37 46.67 19.58
N GLY A 390 12.55 47.28 20.43
CA GLY A 390 11.14 46.92 20.67
C GLY A 390 10.16 47.03 19.49
N ARG A 391 10.52 47.64 18.35
CA ARG A 391 9.62 47.73 17.18
C ARG A 391 9.78 46.60 16.15
N ARG A 392 10.91 45.89 16.12
CA ARG A 392 11.10 44.71 15.23
C ARG A 392 10.75 43.38 15.89
N MET A 393 10.64 43.36 17.22
CA MET A 393 10.69 42.14 18.03
C MET A 393 9.35 41.70 18.65
N ARG A 394 8.26 42.44 18.42
CA ARG A 394 6.88 41.94 18.67
C ARG A 394 6.51 40.71 17.83
N ARG A 395 7.36 40.30 16.88
CA ARG A 395 7.17 39.10 16.06
C ARG A 395 7.75 37.82 16.68
N THR A 396 8.61 37.89 17.69
CA THR A 396 9.14 36.70 18.37
C THR A 396 8.19 36.20 19.46
N ALA A 397 7.30 37.07 19.95
CA ALA A 397 6.18 36.76 20.84
C ALA A 397 4.90 36.26 20.10
N LEU A 398 5.02 35.80 18.84
CA LEU A 398 3.89 35.30 18.03
C LEU A 398 3.47 33.86 18.35
N PHE A 399 4.24 33.14 19.19
CA PHE A 399 4.00 31.74 19.51
C PHE A 399 4.17 31.50 21.01
N GLY A 400 3.20 31.99 21.80
CA GLY A 400 3.10 31.59 23.20
C GLY A 400 2.70 30.13 23.29
N ILE A 401 3.16 29.42 24.31
CA ILE A 401 2.65 28.06 24.59
C ILE A 401 1.14 28.07 24.90
N GLU A 402 0.61 29.23 25.28
CA GLU A 402 -0.82 29.51 25.48
C GLU A 402 -1.62 29.46 24.17
N ASP A 403 -1.00 29.78 23.02
CA ASP A 403 -1.63 29.75 21.69
C ASP A 403 -1.73 28.32 21.11
N ALA A 404 -1.23 27.32 21.84
CA ALA A 404 -1.26 25.91 21.46
C ALA A 404 -2.68 25.31 21.39
N GLY A 405 -3.66 26.00 21.98
CA GLY A 405 -4.97 25.44 22.30
C GLY A 405 -4.88 24.51 23.50
N ARG A 406 -5.72 23.46 23.53
CA ARG A 406 -5.72 22.50 24.64
C ARG A 406 -4.65 21.44 24.44
N TRP A 407 -3.98 21.09 25.53
CA TRP A 407 -3.09 19.95 25.62
C TRP A 407 -3.88 18.72 26.07
N ALA A 408 -3.57 17.57 25.48
CA ALA A 408 -4.24 16.32 25.77
C ALA A 408 -3.23 15.18 25.85
N LEU A 409 -3.56 14.16 26.63
CA LEU A 409 -2.85 12.89 26.57
C LEU A 409 -3.00 12.27 25.18
N ALA A 410 -1.91 11.76 24.63
CA ALA A 410 -1.92 10.96 23.44
C ALA A 410 -2.85 9.75 23.67
N ARG A 411 -3.64 9.39 22.65
CA ARG A 411 -4.68 8.34 22.74
C ARG A 411 -4.16 7.02 23.35
N ARG A 412 -2.87 6.71 23.15
CA ARG A 412 -2.19 5.55 23.73
C ARG A 412 -2.21 5.54 25.27
N GLN A 413 -1.97 6.69 25.91
CA GLN A 413 -1.91 6.80 27.36
C GLN A 413 -3.29 6.98 28.00
N ALA A 414 -4.21 7.67 27.31
CA ALA A 414 -5.60 7.77 27.75
C ALA A 414 -6.24 6.38 27.96
N ALA A 415 -5.96 5.41 27.08
CA ALA A 415 -6.45 4.04 27.21
C ALA A 415 -5.83 3.27 28.40
N ALA A 416 -4.58 3.56 28.76
CA ALA A 416 -3.87 2.89 29.86
C ALA A 416 -4.29 3.40 31.24
N VAL A 417 -4.62 4.70 31.37
CA VAL A 417 -4.95 5.31 32.67
C VAL A 417 -6.39 5.03 33.10
N THR A 418 -7.35 4.86 32.19
CA THR A 418 -8.78 4.66 32.50
C THR A 418 -9.16 3.25 32.98
N GLY A 419 -8.24 2.51 33.61
CA GLY A 419 -8.30 1.08 33.95
C GLY A 419 -9.42 0.57 34.87
N GLY A 420 -10.55 1.28 35.02
CA GLY A 420 -11.62 0.92 35.98
C GLY A 420 -13.04 0.74 35.42
N ASN A 421 -13.38 1.26 34.24
CA ASN A 421 -14.73 1.08 33.65
C ASN A 421 -14.79 1.27 32.12
N ALA A 422 -13.66 1.55 31.48
CA ALA A 422 -13.57 1.66 30.03
C ALA A 422 -13.54 0.29 29.32
N GLN A 423 -13.50 -0.84 30.02
CA GLN A 423 -13.52 -2.18 29.41
C GLN A 423 -14.83 -2.47 28.65
N ALA A 424 -15.96 -1.88 29.05
CA ALA A 424 -17.22 -2.10 28.34
C ALA A 424 -17.31 -1.32 27.01
N VAL A 425 -16.83 -0.07 26.97
CA VAL A 425 -16.89 0.79 25.76
C VAL A 425 -15.67 0.58 24.85
N ALA A 426 -14.50 0.25 25.42
CA ALA A 426 -13.31 -0.13 24.66
C ALA A 426 -13.45 -1.53 24.02
N SER A 427 -14.26 -2.45 24.55
CA SER A 427 -14.42 -3.81 23.97
C SER A 427 -15.01 -3.85 22.55
N ALA A 428 -15.64 -2.76 22.09
CA ALA A 428 -16.09 -2.62 20.71
C ALA A 428 -15.02 -2.04 19.79
N ALA A 429 -14.17 -1.12 20.27
CA ALA A 429 -13.11 -0.47 19.48
C ALA A 429 -11.74 -1.18 19.55
N ASP A 430 -11.43 -1.88 20.64
CA ASP A 430 -10.21 -2.69 20.83
C ASP A 430 -10.24 -3.99 20.02
N ARG A 431 -11.41 -4.43 19.52
CA ARG A 431 -11.47 -5.48 18.49
C ARG A 431 -11.07 -4.99 17.09
N GLN A 432 -11.04 -3.67 16.87
CA GLN A 432 -10.59 -3.03 15.61
C GLN A 432 -9.16 -2.46 15.67
N GLY A 433 -8.51 -2.45 16.83
CA GLY A 433 -7.12 -2.03 16.98
C GLY A 433 -6.17 -3.15 16.54
N GLY A 434 -5.94 -3.26 15.24
CA GLY A 434 -5.07 -4.27 14.66
C GLY A 434 -3.68 -4.35 15.28
N THR A 435 -3.12 -5.56 15.40
CA THR A 435 -1.69 -5.74 15.72
C THR A 435 -0.82 -5.20 14.58
N VAL A 436 0.51 -5.13 14.77
CA VAL A 436 1.46 -4.74 13.70
C VAL A 436 1.27 -5.59 12.43
N ASP A 437 0.83 -6.84 12.60
CA ASP A 437 0.56 -7.79 11.53
C ASP A 437 -0.91 -7.81 11.05
N ASP A 438 -1.79 -6.93 11.57
CA ASP A 438 -3.17 -6.82 11.08
C ASP A 438 -3.16 -6.45 9.58
N PRO A 439 -3.80 -7.26 8.71
CA PRO A 439 -3.87 -7.01 7.28
C PRO A 439 -4.36 -5.60 6.88
N ASN A 440 -5.24 -4.98 7.66
CA ASN A 440 -5.76 -3.63 7.42
C ASN A 440 -4.73 -2.55 7.75
N VAL A 441 -4.01 -2.72 8.87
CA VAL A 441 -2.92 -1.81 9.27
C VAL A 441 -1.79 -1.88 8.24
N VAL A 442 -1.37 -3.09 7.88
CA VAL A 442 -0.32 -3.32 6.86
C VAL A 442 -0.74 -2.74 5.50
N GLU A 443 -2.00 -2.90 5.09
CA GLU A 443 -2.51 -2.30 3.85
C GLU A 443 -2.52 -0.77 3.89
N HIS A 444 -2.90 -0.17 5.02
CA HIS A 444 -2.84 1.28 5.19
C HIS A 444 -1.41 1.82 5.03
N VAL A 445 -0.43 1.17 5.67
CA VAL A 445 0.99 1.52 5.54
C VAL A 445 1.47 1.34 4.10
N ALA A 446 1.17 0.20 3.47
CA ALA A 446 1.57 -0.07 2.08
C ALA A 446 1.04 1.01 1.11
N ARG A 447 -0.24 1.39 1.24
CA ARG A 447 -0.85 2.47 0.44
C ARG A 447 -0.22 3.83 0.74
N THR A 448 0.13 4.10 1.99
CA THR A 448 0.79 5.35 2.37
C THR A 448 2.19 5.45 1.75
N LEU A 449 2.98 4.37 1.79
CA LEU A 449 4.29 4.32 1.15
C LEU A 449 4.19 4.47 -0.37
N LEU A 450 3.20 3.83 -1.00
CA LEU A 450 2.90 3.97 -2.43
C LEU A 450 2.54 5.42 -2.78
N ARG A 451 1.66 6.07 -2.00
CA ARG A 451 1.32 7.49 -2.18
C ARG A 451 2.54 8.40 -2.02
N ARG A 452 3.41 8.09 -1.06
CA ARG A 452 4.59 8.90 -0.75
C ARG A 452 5.66 8.82 -1.82
N TYR A 453 5.96 7.62 -2.32
CA TYR A 453 7.09 7.40 -3.21
C TYR A 453 6.70 7.10 -4.66
N GLY A 454 5.44 6.78 -4.94
CA GLY A 454 4.98 6.31 -6.26
C GLY A 454 5.43 4.88 -6.57
N VAL A 455 6.70 4.57 -6.34
CA VAL A 455 7.34 3.26 -6.50
C VAL A 455 7.95 2.82 -5.16
N VAL A 456 7.61 1.61 -4.72
CA VAL A 456 8.03 1.03 -3.44
C VAL A 456 8.82 -0.26 -3.65
N PHE A 457 9.94 -0.37 -2.94
CA PHE A 457 10.84 -1.53 -2.89
C PHE A 457 11.59 -1.54 -1.56
N TRP A 458 12.14 -2.68 -1.15
CA TRP A 458 12.69 -2.85 0.20
C TRP A 458 13.72 -1.79 0.62
N ARG A 459 14.60 -1.31 -0.30
CA ARG A 459 15.60 -0.28 0.02
C ARG A 459 14.97 1.08 0.35
N ILE A 460 13.86 1.47 -0.29
CA ILE A 460 13.24 2.78 -0.03
C ILE A 460 12.62 2.83 1.38
N VAL A 461 12.15 1.67 1.87
CA VAL A 461 11.61 1.52 3.23
C VAL A 461 12.70 1.70 4.28
N ALA A 462 13.98 1.53 3.95
CA ALA A 462 15.08 1.79 4.89
C ALA A 462 15.23 3.28 5.26
N ARG A 463 14.50 4.19 4.62
CA ARG A 463 14.40 5.61 5.03
C ARG A 463 13.28 5.86 6.04
N GLU A 464 12.36 4.91 6.17
CA GLU A 464 11.22 4.96 7.06
C GLU A 464 11.58 4.57 8.49
N ALA A 465 10.62 4.73 9.40
CA ALA A 465 10.78 4.34 10.78
C ALA A 465 10.82 2.81 10.96
N ASP A 466 11.65 2.34 11.90
CA ASP A 466 11.89 0.91 12.12
C ASP A 466 10.69 0.15 12.70
N TRP A 467 9.74 0.86 13.32
CA TRP A 467 8.49 0.31 13.88
C TRP A 467 7.41 0.04 12.82
N LEU A 468 7.65 0.37 11.55
CA LEU A 468 6.73 -0.03 10.48
C LEU A 468 6.68 -1.56 10.31
N PRO A 469 5.59 -2.10 9.74
CA PRO A 469 5.51 -3.52 9.43
C PRO A 469 6.71 -3.97 8.59
N PRO A 470 7.32 -5.13 8.90
CA PRO A 470 8.50 -5.59 8.20
C PRO A 470 8.20 -5.82 6.71
N TRP A 471 9.23 -5.69 5.87
CA TRP A 471 9.08 -5.82 4.40
C TRP A 471 8.33 -7.08 3.97
N ARG A 472 8.49 -8.20 4.69
CA ARG A 472 7.76 -9.46 4.42
C ARG A 472 6.23 -9.29 4.48
N SER A 473 5.72 -8.52 5.45
CA SER A 473 4.28 -8.28 5.65
C SER A 473 3.77 -7.32 4.58
N LEU A 474 4.55 -6.25 4.31
CA LEU A 474 4.28 -5.32 3.20
C LEU A 474 4.25 -6.04 1.83
N LEU A 475 5.21 -6.94 1.56
CA LEU A 475 5.32 -7.66 0.30
C LEU A 475 4.09 -8.56 0.04
N LYS A 476 3.59 -9.26 1.07
CA LYS A 476 2.34 -10.04 0.96
C LYS A 476 1.16 -9.13 0.60
N CYS A 477 1.06 -7.97 1.23
CA CYS A 477 0.01 -7.00 0.96
C CYS A 477 0.13 -6.39 -0.45
N LEU A 478 1.33 -5.99 -0.87
CA LEU A 478 1.60 -5.44 -2.21
C LEU A 478 1.27 -6.43 -3.33
N ARG A 479 1.61 -7.73 -3.17
CA ARG A 479 1.18 -8.78 -4.09
C ARG A 479 -0.34 -8.92 -4.15
N ARG A 480 -1.04 -8.79 -3.02
CA ARG A 480 -2.52 -8.78 -2.97
C ARG A 480 -3.12 -7.55 -3.66
N LEU A 481 -2.52 -6.37 -3.51
CA LEU A 481 -2.93 -5.15 -4.20
C LEU A 481 -2.73 -5.26 -5.72
N GLU A 482 -1.62 -5.87 -6.15
CA GLU A 482 -1.36 -6.13 -7.57
C GLU A 482 -2.35 -7.16 -8.15
N ALA A 483 -2.65 -8.23 -7.41
CA ALA A 483 -3.65 -9.22 -7.82
C ALA A 483 -5.06 -8.61 -7.97
N ARG A 484 -5.36 -7.54 -7.24
CA ARG A 484 -6.57 -6.72 -7.40
C ARG A 484 -6.49 -5.73 -8.56
N GLY A 485 -5.35 -5.61 -9.23
CA GLY A 485 -5.11 -4.67 -10.32
C GLY A 485 -4.94 -3.21 -9.88
N GLU A 486 -4.86 -2.95 -8.58
CA GLU A 486 -4.76 -1.59 -8.02
C GLU A 486 -3.36 -0.99 -8.19
N ILE A 487 -2.34 -1.85 -8.22
CA ILE A 487 -0.94 -1.46 -8.42
C ILE A 487 -0.28 -2.39 -9.44
N ARG A 488 0.91 -2.03 -9.89
CA ARG A 488 1.71 -2.85 -10.81
C ARG A 488 2.99 -3.29 -10.15
N GLY A 489 3.27 -4.58 -10.13
CA GLY A 489 4.62 -5.09 -9.88
C GLY A 489 5.49 -4.96 -11.12
N GLY A 490 6.81 -4.94 -10.95
CA GLY A 490 7.73 -4.82 -12.08
C GLY A 490 9.17 -4.53 -11.70
N ARG A 491 9.98 -4.18 -12.71
CA ARG A 491 11.32 -3.62 -12.56
C ARG A 491 11.26 -2.16 -13.00
N PHE A 492 10.97 -1.25 -12.07
CA PHE A 492 10.80 0.17 -12.37
C PHE A 492 12.12 0.94 -12.27
N VAL A 493 13.00 0.56 -11.33
CA VAL A 493 14.29 1.21 -11.09
C VAL A 493 15.42 0.20 -11.30
N ALA A 494 16.39 0.56 -12.14
CA ALA A 494 17.59 -0.22 -12.41
C ALA A 494 18.53 -0.28 -11.19
N GLY A 495 19.32 -1.35 -11.06
CA GLY A 495 20.29 -1.51 -9.97
C GLY A 495 19.69 -1.80 -8.58
N VAL A 496 18.36 -1.95 -8.49
CA VAL A 496 17.65 -2.31 -7.26
C VAL A 496 17.17 -3.77 -7.33
N THR A 497 17.66 -4.59 -6.41
CA THR A 497 17.25 -6.01 -6.29
C THR A 497 15.90 -6.17 -5.57
N GLY A 498 15.25 -7.32 -5.78
CA GLY A 498 13.95 -7.64 -5.15
C GLY A 498 12.75 -7.14 -5.96
N GLU A 499 11.54 -7.46 -5.49
CA GLU A 499 10.29 -7.00 -6.11
C GLU A 499 10.07 -5.50 -5.88
N GLN A 500 9.51 -4.84 -6.90
CA GLN A 500 9.17 -3.43 -6.87
C GLN A 500 7.71 -3.27 -7.30
N PHE A 501 7.01 -2.31 -6.70
CA PHE A 501 5.60 -2.06 -6.96
C PHE A 501 5.36 -0.57 -7.17
N ALA A 502 4.53 -0.20 -8.13
CA ALA A 502 4.22 1.18 -8.45
C ALA A 502 2.71 1.43 -8.56
N LEU A 503 2.29 2.64 -8.18
CA LEU A 503 0.97 3.16 -8.52
C LEU A 503 0.87 3.35 -10.05
N PRO A 504 -0.27 3.03 -10.68
CA PRO A 504 -0.45 3.22 -12.12
C PRO A 504 -0.13 4.65 -12.60
N GLU A 505 -0.57 5.65 -11.85
CA GLU A 505 -0.32 7.07 -12.13
C GLU A 505 1.16 7.48 -11.99
N ALA A 506 1.95 6.77 -11.17
CA ALA A 506 3.37 7.04 -11.01
C ALA A 506 4.20 6.56 -12.22
N ILE A 507 3.73 5.54 -12.93
CA ILE A 507 4.48 4.93 -14.05
C ILE A 507 4.63 5.92 -15.22
N GLY A 508 3.57 6.67 -15.54
CA GLY A 508 3.62 7.69 -16.59
C GLY A 508 4.65 8.77 -16.27
N LEU A 509 4.55 9.36 -15.08
CA LEU A 509 5.48 10.40 -14.61
C LEU A 509 6.92 9.91 -14.51
N LEU A 510 7.14 8.64 -14.12
CA LEU A 510 8.47 8.04 -14.10
C LEU A 510 9.09 7.93 -15.51
N ARG A 511 8.28 7.57 -16.51
CA ARG A 511 8.71 7.52 -17.92
C ARG A 511 8.98 8.92 -18.46
N ASP A 512 8.16 9.90 -18.09
CA ASP A 512 8.36 11.29 -18.50
C ASP A 512 9.65 11.87 -17.90
N ALA A 513 9.94 11.58 -16.63
CA ALA A 513 11.20 11.97 -15.99
C ALA A 513 12.42 11.40 -16.73
N ARG A 514 12.37 10.14 -17.20
CA ARG A 514 13.43 9.52 -18.01
C ARG A 514 13.63 10.23 -19.35
N ARG A 515 12.55 10.64 -20.01
CA ARG A 515 12.58 11.28 -21.34
C ARG A 515 13.03 12.74 -21.28
N ARG A 516 12.78 13.42 -20.17
CA ARG A 516 13.08 14.84 -20.03
C ARG A 516 14.59 15.10 -20.08
N GLU A 517 14.99 16.09 -20.88
CA GLU A 517 16.38 16.53 -20.98
C GLU A 517 16.95 17.01 -19.63
N ARG A 518 18.26 16.92 -19.51
CA ARG A 518 19.01 17.28 -18.30
C ARG A 518 19.39 18.74 -18.40
N SER A 519 18.76 19.57 -17.58
CA SER A 519 18.96 21.02 -17.60
C SER A 519 20.07 21.49 -16.65
N GLY A 520 20.70 20.57 -15.90
CA GLY A 520 21.65 20.92 -14.85
C GLY A 520 20.97 21.42 -13.57
N ALA A 521 19.68 21.16 -13.38
CA ALA A 521 18.90 21.72 -12.29
C ALA A 521 19.45 21.27 -10.92
N LEU A 522 19.69 22.26 -10.04
CA LEU A 522 20.22 22.06 -8.70
C LEU A 522 19.09 22.04 -7.66
N ILE A 523 18.93 20.92 -6.94
CA ILE A 523 17.91 20.75 -5.91
C ILE A 523 18.59 20.36 -4.59
N GLY A 524 18.48 21.23 -3.60
CA GLY A 524 18.96 20.99 -2.23
C GLY A 524 17.86 20.38 -1.37
N VAL A 525 18.17 19.26 -0.71
CA VAL A 525 17.24 18.52 0.15
C VAL A 525 17.81 18.41 1.56
N SER A 526 16.97 18.62 2.58
CA SER A 526 17.36 18.45 3.98
C SER A 526 17.62 16.99 4.32
N GLY A 527 18.58 16.71 5.21
CA GLY A 527 18.84 15.38 5.73
C GLY A 527 17.64 14.80 6.48
N ALA A 528 16.81 15.66 7.07
CA ALA A 528 15.57 15.30 7.74
C ALA A 528 14.43 14.91 6.78
N ASP A 529 14.56 15.23 5.48
CA ASP A 529 13.51 15.01 4.49
C ASP A 529 13.39 13.51 4.10
N PRO A 530 12.20 13.02 3.70
CA PRO A 530 12.05 11.68 3.10
C PRO A 530 12.84 11.51 1.80
N LEU A 531 13.17 12.59 1.08
CA LEU A 531 13.97 12.55 -0.14
C LEU A 531 15.50 12.51 0.12
N ASN A 532 15.93 12.42 1.38
CA ASN A 532 17.31 12.08 1.73
C ASN A 532 17.59 10.59 1.39
N LEU A 533 17.84 10.32 0.10
CA LEU A 533 18.01 8.97 -0.45
C LEU A 533 19.43 8.70 -0.97
N VAL A 534 20.39 9.57 -0.67
CA VAL A 534 21.81 9.34 -0.95
C VAL A 534 22.33 8.17 -0.13
N GLY A 535 23.03 7.24 -0.79
CA GLY A 535 23.43 5.96 -0.19
C GLY A 535 22.27 4.98 0.03
N VAL A 536 21.03 5.36 -0.34
CA VAL A 536 19.84 4.49 -0.31
C VAL A 536 19.47 4.03 -1.71
N ILE A 537 19.32 4.96 -2.66
CA ILE A 537 19.01 4.65 -4.07
C ILE A 537 20.15 5.07 -5.01
N THR A 538 20.83 6.17 -4.69
CA THR A 538 22.02 6.62 -5.41
C THR A 538 23.30 6.21 -4.67
N PRO A 539 24.41 6.00 -5.40
CA PRO A 539 25.72 5.82 -4.80
C PRO A 539 26.13 7.02 -3.93
N GLY A 540 26.94 6.77 -2.92
CA GLY A 540 27.48 7.80 -2.02
C GLY A 540 27.33 7.46 -0.54
N PRO A 541 27.97 8.22 0.36
CA PRO A 541 27.83 8.02 1.79
C PRO A 541 26.43 8.42 2.25
N ARG A 542 25.84 7.63 3.17
CA ARG A 542 24.55 7.98 3.76
C ARG A 542 24.66 9.28 4.55
N LEU A 543 23.70 10.18 4.33
CA LEU A 543 23.61 11.44 5.05
C LEU A 543 22.77 11.24 6.34
N PRO A 544 23.31 11.52 7.54
CA PRO A 544 22.55 11.44 8.78
C PRO A 544 21.33 12.36 8.76
N ALA A 545 20.18 11.84 9.21
CA ALA A 545 18.88 12.51 9.17
C ALA A 545 18.70 13.58 10.26
N LEU A 546 19.64 14.52 10.34
CA LEU A 546 19.65 15.60 11.32
C LEU A 546 19.23 16.91 10.65
N THR A 547 18.54 17.77 11.42
CA THR A 547 18.22 19.13 10.98
C THR A 547 19.51 19.90 10.68
N GLY A 548 19.59 20.53 9.51
CA GLY A 548 20.75 21.31 9.07
C GLY A 548 21.74 20.54 8.18
N ASN A 549 21.74 19.21 8.20
CA ASN A 549 22.42 18.41 7.19
C ASN A 549 21.66 18.51 5.86
N ARG A 550 22.37 18.49 4.72
CA ARG A 550 21.73 18.62 3.39
C ARG A 550 22.47 17.82 2.33
N VAL A 551 21.76 17.46 1.27
CA VAL A 551 22.31 16.89 0.04
C VAL A 551 21.89 17.77 -1.13
N LEU A 552 22.82 18.03 -2.05
CA LEU A 552 22.55 18.73 -3.29
C LEU A 552 22.56 17.74 -4.44
N TYR A 553 21.49 17.75 -5.23
CA TYR A 553 21.36 16.96 -6.44
C TYR A 553 21.46 17.85 -7.68
N ARG A 554 22.15 17.36 -8.72
CA ARG A 554 22.11 17.89 -10.09
C ARG A 554 21.42 16.86 -10.97
N ASP A 555 20.23 17.18 -11.48
CA ASP A 555 19.41 16.26 -12.28
C ASP A 555 19.27 14.85 -11.64
N GLY A 556 19.04 14.81 -10.33
CA GLY A 556 18.90 13.55 -9.58
C GLY A 556 20.21 12.83 -9.23
N VAL A 557 21.37 13.36 -9.59
CA VAL A 557 22.67 12.83 -9.16
C VAL A 557 23.17 13.63 -7.96
N PRO A 558 23.54 13.00 -6.82
CA PRO A 558 24.08 13.73 -5.67
C PRO A 558 25.48 14.26 -5.99
N ILE A 559 25.70 15.57 -5.84
CA ILE A 559 26.99 16.23 -6.15
C ILE A 559 27.68 16.83 -4.92
N ALA A 560 26.93 17.13 -3.85
CA ALA A 560 27.49 17.69 -2.63
C ALA A 560 26.65 17.35 -1.39
N LEU A 561 27.31 17.33 -0.22
CA LEU A 561 26.70 17.13 1.09
C LEU A 561 27.07 18.29 2.02
N LEU A 562 26.15 18.70 2.87
CA LEU A 562 26.40 19.58 4.02
C LEU A 562 26.27 18.73 5.28
N VAL A 563 27.36 18.57 6.02
CA VAL A 563 27.37 17.80 7.27
C VAL A 563 28.00 18.66 8.35
N ALA A 564 27.26 18.92 9.43
CA ALA A 564 27.73 19.75 10.54
C ALA A 564 28.29 21.13 10.10
N GLY A 565 27.70 21.72 9.05
CA GLY A 565 28.12 23.02 8.50
C GLY A 565 29.24 22.97 7.46
N GLU A 566 29.85 21.80 7.22
CA GLU A 566 30.91 21.62 6.23
C GLU A 566 30.36 21.08 4.91
N ALA A 567 30.70 21.74 3.80
CA ALA A 567 30.34 21.29 2.46
C ALA A 567 31.38 20.30 1.91
N ARG A 568 30.93 19.10 1.53
CA ARG A 568 31.74 18.05 0.92
C ARG A 568 31.23 17.76 -0.49
N PHE A 569 32.08 17.92 -1.51
CA PHE A 569 31.73 17.61 -2.89
C PHE A 569 31.99 16.14 -3.20
N LEU A 570 31.07 15.51 -3.94
CA LEU A 570 31.14 14.09 -4.32
C LEU A 570 31.76 13.88 -5.70
N GLU A 571 31.94 14.95 -6.45
CA GLU A 571 32.58 14.98 -7.76
C GLU A 571 33.51 16.21 -7.86
N PRO A 572 34.53 16.18 -8.73
CA PRO A 572 35.35 17.34 -9.00
C PRO A 572 34.52 18.42 -9.70
N LEU A 573 34.52 19.62 -9.12
CA LEU A 573 33.84 20.81 -9.64
C LEU A 573 34.86 21.94 -9.80
N ASP A 574 34.73 22.74 -10.86
CA ASP A 574 35.48 23.98 -11.01
C ASP A 574 35.09 25.03 -9.93
N PRO A 575 35.89 26.10 -9.72
CA PRO A 575 35.62 27.07 -8.66
C PRO A 575 34.26 27.77 -8.75
N GLU A 576 33.76 28.04 -9.96
CA GLU A 576 32.48 28.71 -10.18
C GLU A 576 31.29 27.79 -9.85
N ALA A 577 31.37 26.54 -10.28
CA ALA A 577 30.43 25.48 -9.96
C ALA A 577 30.44 25.15 -8.46
N GLN A 578 31.61 25.17 -7.80
CA GLN A 578 31.70 25.01 -6.35
C GLN A 578 30.98 26.12 -5.59
N TRP A 579 31.12 27.38 -6.03
CA TRP A 579 30.42 28.50 -5.42
C TRP A 579 28.91 28.38 -5.58
N SER A 580 28.45 28.10 -6.81
CA SER A 580 27.04 27.90 -7.13
C SER A 580 26.43 26.72 -6.35
N ALA A 581 27.15 25.61 -6.26
CA ALA A 581 26.75 24.44 -5.48
C ALA A 581 26.67 24.75 -3.99
N ARG A 582 27.63 25.48 -3.40
CA ARG A 582 27.56 25.91 -2.00
C ARG A 582 26.36 26.82 -1.75
N ALA A 583 26.10 27.77 -2.63
CA ALA A 583 24.94 28.65 -2.53
C ALA A 583 23.62 27.86 -2.59
N ALA A 584 23.49 26.91 -3.52
CA ALA A 584 22.32 26.05 -3.65
C ALA A 584 22.15 25.10 -2.45
N LEU A 585 23.25 24.59 -1.91
CA LEU A 585 23.27 23.69 -0.76
C LEU A 585 22.80 24.41 0.50
N VAL A 586 23.17 25.67 0.72
CA VAL A 586 22.76 26.44 1.93
C VAL A 586 21.39 27.12 1.76
N ARG A 587 20.89 27.28 0.53
CA ARG A 587 19.59 27.93 0.26
C ARG A 587 18.45 27.20 0.94
N ARG A 588 17.69 27.94 1.77
CA ARG A 588 16.49 27.48 2.48
C ARG A 588 15.36 28.46 2.29
N GLN A 589 14.13 27.95 2.24
CA GLN A 589 12.92 28.75 2.32
C GLN A 589 12.37 28.63 3.74
N VAL A 590 12.94 29.36 4.69
CA VAL A 590 12.41 29.39 6.05
C VAL A 590 11.38 30.53 6.15
N PRO A 591 10.14 30.26 6.60
CA PRO A 591 9.15 31.30 6.84
C PRO A 591 9.74 32.43 7.69
N ALA A 592 9.40 33.69 7.36
CA ALA A 592 10.00 34.85 8.03
C ALA A 592 9.78 34.82 9.56
N THR A 593 8.65 34.29 9.99
CA THR A 593 8.28 34.09 11.39
C THR A 593 9.14 33.05 12.10
N LEU A 594 9.81 32.12 11.38
CA LEU A 594 10.57 31.01 11.96
C LEU A 594 12.09 31.12 11.75
N ARG A 595 12.60 32.23 11.22
CA ARG A 595 14.04 32.46 10.99
C ARG A 595 14.91 32.41 12.25
N PHE A 596 14.31 32.52 13.44
CA PHE A 596 15.05 32.37 14.70
C PHE A 596 15.40 30.90 15.00
N LEU A 597 14.79 29.93 14.31
CA LEU A 597 15.05 28.50 14.46
C LEU A 597 16.17 27.97 13.54
N SER A 598 16.59 28.78 12.54
CA SER A 598 17.49 28.37 11.46
C SER A 598 18.96 28.53 11.78
#